data_AF-A0A4R3IF57-F1
#
_entry.id   AF-A0A4R3IF57-F1
#
_cell.length_a   1.000
_cell.length_b   1.000
_cell.length_c   1.000
_cell.angle_alpha   90.00
_cell.angle_beta   90.00
_cell.angle_gamma   90.00
#
_symmetry.space_group_name_H-M   'P 1'
#
loop_
_entity.id
_entity.type
_entity.pdbx_description
1 polymer ?
#
loop_
_entity_poly.entity_id
_entity_poly.type
_entity_poly.pdbx_seq_one_letter_code
_entity_poly.pdbx_strand_id
1 'polypeptide(L)'
;MKHRDRAPQQDDLLRPRLVDMIDMRHELVKLAALIDWEWFEREWAGFFPSKEGRPATHPRLVAGLMYLQHVHRLSDDAVIAHWVENPYFQHFTDETFFQHQAPIHPSSLSRWRDRIGEEGAEWLLTKSIKAGRAVGAVDDNSLRRVAVDTTVMEKNIAHPTDARLYEKARAKLVCLAREGGLYLRQSYARKAPRLATKIGRYAHARQFKRMRKALRTLKGYTGRILRD
;
A
#
# COMPACT_ATOMS: atom_id res chain seq x y z
N MET A 1 21.71 4.24 13.82
CA MET A 1 22.13 3.13 14.70
C MET A 1 21.41 1.88 14.22
N LYS A 2 22.12 0.75 14.15
CA LYS A 2 21.56 -0.55 13.78
C LYS A 2 20.47 -0.95 14.77
N HIS A 3 19.55 -1.80 14.33
CA HIS A 3 18.66 -2.53 15.23
C HIS A 3 19.52 -3.13 16.37
N ARG A 4 19.11 -2.98 17.63
CA ARG A 4 19.85 -3.56 18.76
C ARG A 4 19.80 -5.08 18.60
N ASP A 5 20.96 -5.73 18.47
CA ASP A 5 21.02 -7.18 18.50
C ASP A 5 20.33 -7.68 19.78
N ARG A 6 19.39 -8.62 19.62
CA ARG A 6 18.66 -9.19 20.75
C ARG A 6 19.69 -9.88 21.64
N ALA A 7 19.66 -9.60 22.94
CA ALA A 7 20.54 -10.28 23.90
C ALA A 7 20.41 -11.80 23.73
N PRO A 8 21.51 -12.58 23.89
CA PRO A 8 21.47 -14.03 23.73
C PRO A 8 20.35 -14.60 24.59
N GLN A 9 19.40 -15.27 23.92
CA GLN A 9 18.18 -15.73 24.54
C GLN A 9 18.48 -16.95 25.41
N GLN A 10 18.53 -16.70 26.72
CA GLN A 10 18.61 -17.73 27.74
C GLN A 10 17.28 -18.48 27.81
N ASP A 11 17.33 -19.80 28.03
CA ASP A 11 16.13 -20.59 28.26
C ASP A 11 15.37 -20.02 29.48
N ASP A 12 14.12 -19.63 29.26
CA ASP A 12 13.22 -19.20 30.32
C ASP A 12 12.65 -20.47 30.97
N LEU A 13 13.11 -20.76 32.18
CA LEU A 13 12.69 -21.95 32.96
C LEU A 13 11.17 -22.06 33.12
N LEU A 14 10.43 -20.95 32.95
CA LEU A 14 9.00 -20.87 33.18
C LEU A 14 8.17 -20.82 31.89
N ARG A 15 8.79 -20.71 30.71
CA ARG A 15 8.07 -20.58 29.43
C ARG A 15 8.60 -21.56 28.39
N PRO A 16 7.76 -22.44 27.84
CA PRO A 16 8.17 -23.30 26.73
C PRO A 16 8.52 -22.46 25.50
N ARG A 17 9.53 -22.88 24.75
CA ARG A 17 9.89 -22.21 23.49
C ARG A 17 8.87 -22.58 22.42
N LEU A 18 8.68 -21.69 21.45
CA LEU A 18 7.74 -21.95 20.34
C LEU A 18 8.10 -23.24 19.59
N VAL A 19 9.39 -23.52 19.41
CA VAL A 19 9.87 -24.76 18.76
C VAL A 19 9.45 -26.04 19.48
N ASP A 20 9.18 -25.97 20.79
CA ASP A 20 8.69 -27.10 21.58
C ASP A 20 7.16 -27.24 21.50
N MET A 21 6.46 -26.20 21.02
CA MET A 21 4.99 -26.12 20.96
C MET A 21 4.43 -26.37 19.55
N ILE A 22 5.22 -26.12 18.51
CA ILE A 22 4.76 -26.15 17.12
C ILE A 22 5.29 -27.38 16.37
N ASP A 23 4.56 -27.82 15.34
CA ASP A 23 5.09 -28.85 14.44
C ASP A 23 6.16 -28.26 13.52
N MET A 24 7.40 -28.73 13.67
CA MET A 24 8.53 -28.33 12.83
C MET A 24 8.37 -28.71 11.35
N ARG A 25 7.42 -29.59 11.02
CA ARG A 25 7.09 -29.97 9.64
C ARG A 25 6.13 -28.98 8.97
N HIS A 26 5.57 -28.04 9.72
CA HIS A 26 4.63 -27.04 9.21
C HIS A 26 5.27 -26.16 8.12
N GLU A 27 4.48 -25.77 7.14
CA GLU A 27 4.93 -25.05 5.94
C GLU A 27 5.63 -23.73 6.28
N LEU A 28 5.05 -22.94 7.19
CA LEU A 28 5.66 -21.69 7.65
C LEU A 28 6.99 -21.90 8.39
N VAL A 29 7.17 -23.01 9.10
CA VAL A 29 8.42 -23.30 9.81
C VAL A 29 9.53 -23.63 8.81
N LYS A 30 9.21 -24.48 7.83
CA LYS A 30 10.12 -24.79 6.72
C LYS A 30 10.46 -23.53 5.92
N LEU A 31 9.46 -22.72 5.60
CA LEU A 31 9.66 -21.48 4.86
C LEU A 31 10.54 -20.48 5.63
N ALA A 32 10.33 -20.35 6.94
CA ALA A 32 11.18 -19.50 7.78
C ALA A 32 12.66 -19.90 7.71
N ALA A 33 12.97 -21.20 7.59
CA ALA A 33 14.34 -21.68 7.45
C ALA A 33 14.93 -21.44 6.04
N LEU A 34 14.11 -21.22 5.02
CA LEU A 34 14.53 -21.08 3.62
C LEU A 34 14.71 -19.62 3.19
N ILE A 35 14.01 -18.68 3.84
CA ILE A 35 14.12 -17.26 3.52
C ILE A 35 15.43 -16.72 4.12
N ASP A 36 16.22 -16.04 3.28
CA ASP A 36 17.41 -15.30 3.68
C ASP A 36 17.02 -14.00 4.40
N TRP A 37 16.81 -14.10 5.72
CA TRP A 37 16.39 -12.99 6.59
C TRP A 37 17.49 -11.97 6.84
N GLU A 38 18.76 -12.38 6.89
CA GLU A 38 19.91 -11.49 7.07
C GLU A 38 19.98 -10.42 5.99
N TRP A 39 19.59 -10.78 4.77
CA TRP A 39 19.48 -9.82 3.67
C TRP A 39 18.47 -8.71 3.98
N PHE A 40 17.31 -9.02 4.58
CA PHE A 40 16.33 -7.99 4.95
C PHE A 40 16.86 -7.13 6.10
N GLU A 41 17.54 -7.73 7.07
CA GLU A 41 18.16 -6.97 8.16
C GLU A 41 19.18 -5.96 7.66
N ARG A 42 19.97 -6.32 6.64
CA ARG A 42 20.96 -5.42 6.03
C ARG A 42 20.32 -4.35 5.15
N GLU A 43 19.52 -4.75 4.17
CA GLU A 43 19.00 -3.82 3.17
C GLU A 43 17.90 -2.92 3.74
N TRP A 44 17.10 -3.44 4.67
CA TRP A 44 16.07 -2.62 5.29
C TRP A 44 16.60 -1.78 6.45
N ALA A 45 17.81 -1.99 6.97
CA ALA A 45 18.36 -1.20 8.07
C ALA A 45 18.24 0.33 7.85
N GLY A 46 18.36 0.79 6.60
CA GLY A 46 18.20 2.19 6.22
C GLY A 46 16.78 2.75 6.40
N PHE A 47 15.74 1.91 6.25
CA PHE A 47 14.34 2.29 6.46
C PHE A 47 13.92 2.32 7.93
N PHE A 48 14.76 1.78 8.82
CA PHE A 48 14.49 1.69 10.25
C PHE A 48 15.45 2.57 11.09
N PRO A 49 15.60 3.88 10.79
CA PRO A 49 16.51 4.72 11.55
C PRO A 49 15.94 4.99 12.95
N SER A 50 16.53 4.37 13.97
CA SER A 50 16.37 4.80 15.36
C SER A 50 17.55 5.72 15.70
N LYS A 51 17.32 7.04 15.65
CA LYS A 51 18.23 8.03 16.22
C LYS A 51 17.72 8.54 17.58
N GLU A 52 16.39 8.57 17.76
CA GLU A 52 15.68 8.94 18.99
C GLU A 52 14.30 8.24 19.03
N GLY A 53 13.81 7.87 20.22
CA GLY A 53 12.45 7.31 20.42
C GLY A 53 12.35 5.79 20.59
N ARG A 54 11.16 5.22 20.35
CA ARG A 54 10.86 3.77 20.47
C ARG A 54 11.85 2.96 19.62
N PRO A 55 12.43 1.85 20.14
CA PRO A 55 13.33 1.01 19.36
C PRO A 55 12.67 0.59 18.05
N ALA A 56 13.45 0.62 16.96
CA ALA A 56 12.96 0.27 15.65
C ALA A 56 12.48 -1.19 15.64
N THR A 57 11.33 -1.42 15.02
CA THR A 57 10.78 -2.77 14.82
C THR A 57 11.76 -3.63 14.02
N HIS A 58 11.87 -4.92 14.34
CA HIS A 58 12.76 -5.84 13.64
C HIS A 58 12.38 -5.94 12.15
N PRO A 59 13.34 -5.82 11.20
CA PRO A 59 13.06 -5.98 9.78
C PRO A 59 12.37 -7.30 9.44
N ARG A 60 12.81 -8.41 10.04
CA ARG A 60 12.17 -9.73 9.91
C ARG A 60 10.71 -9.75 10.35
N LEU A 61 10.35 -9.09 11.46
CA LEU A 61 8.97 -8.99 11.91
C LEU A 61 8.11 -8.27 10.86
N VAL A 62 8.58 -7.15 10.32
CA VAL A 62 7.84 -6.39 9.31
C VAL A 62 7.72 -7.17 8.00
N ALA A 63 8.81 -7.73 7.50
CA ALA A 63 8.82 -8.55 6.29
C ALA A 63 7.91 -9.78 6.43
N GLY A 64 7.97 -10.45 7.58
CA GLY A 64 7.15 -11.60 7.89
C GLY A 64 5.66 -11.27 7.95
N LEU A 65 5.28 -10.17 8.62
CA LEU A 65 3.88 -9.72 8.67
C LEU A 65 3.35 -9.34 7.29
N MET A 66 4.14 -8.64 6.46
CA MET A 66 3.74 -8.31 5.09
C MET A 66 3.57 -9.56 4.23
N TYR A 67 4.45 -10.55 4.40
CA TYR A 67 4.34 -11.83 3.71
C TYR A 67 3.06 -12.57 4.10
N LEU A 68 2.81 -12.73 5.41
CA LEU A 68 1.62 -13.40 5.95
C LEU A 68 0.34 -12.69 5.52
N GLN A 69 0.35 -11.35 5.53
CA GLN A 69 -0.75 -10.54 5.03
C GLN A 69 -1.10 -10.91 3.57
N HIS A 70 -0.10 -11.03 2.71
CA HIS A 70 -0.30 -11.31 1.29
C HIS A 70 -0.76 -12.75 1.05
N VAL A 71 -0.09 -13.74 1.65
CA VAL A 71 -0.40 -15.17 1.46
C VAL A 71 -1.81 -15.51 1.95
N HIS A 72 -2.22 -14.93 3.09
CA HIS A 72 -3.54 -15.20 3.67
C HIS A 72 -4.62 -14.17 3.28
N ARG A 73 -4.29 -13.18 2.43
CA ARG A 73 -5.20 -12.11 1.99
C ARG A 73 -5.87 -11.36 3.16
N LEU A 74 -5.09 -11.06 4.19
CA LEU A 74 -5.58 -10.43 5.43
C LEU A 74 -5.52 -8.90 5.37
N SER A 75 -6.37 -8.23 6.14
CA SER A 75 -6.22 -6.79 6.41
C SER A 75 -5.08 -6.52 7.41
N ASP A 76 -4.66 -5.25 7.54
CA ASP A 76 -3.64 -4.86 8.52
C ASP A 76 -4.07 -5.23 9.96
N ASP A 77 -5.36 -5.08 10.29
CA ASP A 77 -5.89 -5.47 11.61
C ASP A 77 -5.95 -6.99 11.78
N ALA A 78 -6.41 -7.70 10.75
CA ALA A 78 -6.57 -9.14 10.81
C ALA A 78 -5.23 -9.87 10.95
N VAL A 79 -4.18 -9.43 10.23
CA VAL A 79 -2.86 -10.09 10.35
C VAL A 79 -2.28 -9.95 11.76
N ILE A 80 -2.50 -8.81 12.43
CA ILE A 80 -2.05 -8.61 13.81
C ILE A 80 -2.89 -9.43 14.79
N ALA A 81 -4.22 -9.50 14.61
CA ALA A 81 -5.08 -10.35 15.43
C ALA A 81 -4.69 -11.83 15.32
N HIS A 82 -4.53 -12.33 14.09
CA HIS A 82 -4.08 -13.70 13.84
C HIS A 82 -2.68 -13.96 14.39
N TRP A 83 -1.78 -12.98 14.35
CA TRP A 83 -0.43 -13.13 14.91
C TRP A 83 -0.46 -13.38 16.42
N VAL A 84 -1.35 -12.71 17.17
CA VAL A 84 -1.48 -12.90 18.63
C VAL A 84 -2.00 -14.29 18.97
N GLU A 85 -2.86 -14.85 18.13
CA GLU A 85 -3.49 -16.16 18.37
C GLU A 85 -2.65 -17.33 17.85
N ASN A 86 -1.76 -17.10 16.87
CA ASN A 86 -1.11 -18.18 16.11
C ASN A 86 0.40 -18.32 16.40
N PRO A 87 0.86 -19.40 17.06
CA PRO A 87 2.28 -19.59 17.37
C PRO A 87 3.15 -19.76 16.11
N TYR A 88 2.61 -20.24 15.00
CA TYR A 88 3.36 -20.35 13.74
C TYR A 88 3.67 -18.98 13.12
N PHE A 89 2.76 -18.01 13.27
CA PHE A 89 2.99 -16.64 12.79
C PHE A 89 4.09 -15.98 13.61
N GLN A 90 4.07 -16.18 14.92
CA GLN A 90 5.09 -15.64 15.84
C GLN A 90 6.46 -16.25 15.55
N HIS A 91 6.54 -17.57 15.38
CA HIS A 91 7.78 -18.25 15.01
C HIS A 91 8.31 -17.79 13.65
N PHE A 92 7.44 -17.64 12.66
CA PHE A 92 7.83 -17.13 11.34
C PHE A 92 8.50 -15.75 11.42
N THR A 93 7.97 -14.87 12.29
CA THR A 93 8.49 -13.52 12.55
C THR A 93 9.64 -13.44 13.56
N ASP A 94 10.24 -14.56 13.96
CA ASP A 94 11.38 -14.65 14.89
C ASP A 94 11.07 -14.45 16.38
N GLU A 95 9.87 -14.81 16.83
CA GLU A 95 9.65 -14.96 18.26
C GLU A 95 10.11 -16.33 18.77
N THR A 96 10.65 -16.33 19.98
CA THR A 96 11.17 -17.53 20.65
C THR A 96 10.16 -18.10 21.63
N PHE A 97 9.37 -17.21 22.23
CA PHE A 97 8.33 -17.53 23.20
C PHE A 97 7.00 -16.98 22.71
N PHE A 98 5.92 -17.64 23.08
CA PHE A 98 4.58 -17.18 22.75
C PHE A 98 4.29 -15.82 23.38
N GLN A 99 3.82 -14.88 22.57
CA GLN A 99 3.45 -13.52 22.94
C GLN A 99 1.94 -13.37 22.90
N HIS A 100 1.37 -12.87 23.99
CA HIS A 100 -0.07 -12.58 24.09
C HIS A 100 -0.43 -11.14 23.67
N GLN A 101 0.58 -10.30 23.41
CA GLN A 101 0.38 -8.90 23.06
C GLN A 101 0.79 -8.65 21.61
N ALA A 102 0.06 -7.76 20.94
CA ALA A 102 0.38 -7.35 19.57
C ALA A 102 1.79 -6.73 19.50
N PRO A 103 2.61 -7.11 18.50
CA PRO A 103 4.00 -6.67 18.42
C PRO A 103 4.09 -5.21 17.96
N ILE A 104 3.12 -4.77 17.16
CA ILE A 104 2.96 -3.42 16.63
C ILE A 104 1.47 -3.04 16.54
N HIS A 105 1.21 -1.75 16.41
CA HIS A 105 -0.14 -1.27 16.08
C HIS A 105 -0.43 -1.54 14.59
N PRO A 106 -1.65 -1.94 14.18
CA PRO A 106 -1.96 -2.27 12.78
C PRO A 106 -1.60 -1.15 11.79
N SER A 107 -1.87 0.11 12.14
CA SER A 107 -1.52 1.27 11.30
C SER A 107 -0.02 1.45 11.05
N SER A 108 0.85 0.77 11.81
CA SER A 108 2.28 0.73 11.53
C SER A 108 2.57 0.04 10.20
N LEU A 109 1.79 -0.98 9.80
CA LEU A 109 2.01 -1.71 8.54
C LEU A 109 1.84 -0.82 7.32
N SER A 110 0.82 0.05 7.32
CA SER A 110 0.62 1.00 6.22
C SER A 110 1.81 1.98 6.10
N ARG A 111 2.28 2.51 7.25
CA ARG A 111 3.45 3.40 7.28
C ARG A 111 4.74 2.70 6.85
N TRP A 112 4.89 1.42 7.16
CA TRP A 112 6.03 0.63 6.71
C TRP A 112 6.00 0.42 5.21
N ARG A 113 4.84 0.10 4.63
CA ARG A 113 4.68 -0.03 3.18
C ARG A 113 5.05 1.28 2.47
N ASP A 114 4.57 2.42 2.96
CA ASP A 114 4.91 3.73 2.40
C ASP A 114 6.42 4.03 2.47
N ARG A 115 7.09 3.59 3.54
CA ARG A 115 8.52 3.85 3.77
C ARG A 115 9.43 2.94 2.95
N ILE A 116 9.09 1.66 2.88
CA ILE A 116 9.83 0.62 2.14
C ILE A 116 9.67 0.84 0.63
N GLY A 117 8.49 1.33 0.22
CA GLY A 117 8.18 1.62 -1.18
C GLY A 117 8.12 0.36 -2.05
N GLU A 118 8.09 0.59 -3.36
CA GLU A 118 8.04 -0.48 -4.37
C GLU A 118 9.32 -1.33 -4.33
N GLU A 119 10.48 -0.70 -4.22
CA GLU A 119 11.79 -1.37 -4.22
C GLU A 119 11.90 -2.43 -3.11
N GLY A 120 11.53 -2.10 -1.87
CA GLY A 120 11.60 -3.09 -0.81
C GLY A 120 10.48 -4.13 -0.84
N ALA A 121 9.34 -3.85 -1.49
CA ALA A 121 8.34 -4.87 -1.77
C ALA A 121 8.83 -5.87 -2.84
N GLU A 122 9.50 -5.39 -3.89
CA GLU A 122 10.13 -6.24 -4.91
C GLU A 122 11.18 -7.17 -4.29
N TRP A 123 11.90 -6.70 -3.28
CA TRP A 123 12.86 -7.52 -2.56
C TRP A 123 12.21 -8.69 -1.80
N LEU A 124 11.06 -8.46 -1.15
CA LEU A 124 10.28 -9.51 -0.49
C LEU A 124 9.83 -10.58 -1.50
N LEU A 125 9.36 -10.15 -2.67
CA LEU A 125 8.99 -11.04 -3.76
C LEU A 125 10.22 -11.80 -4.31
N THR A 126 11.33 -11.11 -4.51
CA THR A 126 12.57 -11.69 -5.06
C THR A 126 13.10 -12.80 -4.14
N LYS A 127 13.12 -12.56 -2.82
CA LYS A 127 13.63 -13.55 -1.86
C LYS A 127 12.69 -14.74 -1.70
N SER A 128 11.38 -14.52 -1.72
CA SER A 128 10.42 -15.64 -1.70
C SER A 128 10.52 -16.51 -2.97
N ILE A 129 10.68 -15.92 -4.15
CA ILE A 129 10.94 -16.67 -5.39
C ILE A 129 12.26 -17.44 -5.33
N LYS A 130 13.34 -16.81 -4.83
CA LYS A 130 14.64 -17.49 -4.66
C LYS A 130 14.56 -18.67 -3.70
N ALA A 131 13.85 -18.53 -2.58
CA ALA A 131 13.60 -19.62 -1.65
C ALA A 131 12.81 -20.76 -2.33
N GLY A 132 11.78 -20.44 -3.12
CA GLY A 132 11.01 -21.42 -3.89
C GLY A 132 11.85 -22.16 -4.94
N ARG A 133 12.74 -21.46 -5.64
CA ARG A 133 13.69 -22.07 -6.59
C ARG A 133 14.68 -23.01 -5.90
N ALA A 134 15.22 -22.61 -4.75
CA ALA A 134 16.22 -23.41 -4.03
C ALA A 134 15.72 -24.79 -3.61
N VAL A 135 14.40 -24.92 -3.36
CA VAL A 135 13.75 -26.18 -2.97
C VAL A 135 13.08 -26.88 -4.16
N GLY A 136 13.20 -26.32 -5.37
CA GLY A 136 12.56 -26.87 -6.58
C GLY A 136 11.04 -26.71 -6.61
N ALA A 137 10.45 -25.89 -5.74
CA ALA A 137 9.02 -25.59 -5.74
C ALA A 137 8.62 -24.63 -6.88
N VAL A 138 9.57 -23.86 -7.41
CA VAL A 138 9.38 -22.94 -8.54
C VAL A 138 10.35 -23.30 -9.66
N ASP A 139 9.82 -23.74 -10.79
CA ASP A 139 10.59 -23.99 -12.02
C ASP A 139 10.78 -22.69 -12.84
N ASP A 140 11.86 -22.63 -13.61
CA ASP A 140 12.19 -21.50 -14.47
C ASP A 140 11.18 -21.34 -15.61
N ASN A 141 10.55 -22.42 -16.09
CA ASN A 141 9.49 -22.29 -17.08
C ASN A 141 8.24 -21.61 -16.52
N SER A 142 7.93 -21.82 -15.24
CA SER A 142 6.79 -21.19 -14.56
C SER A 142 6.97 -19.67 -14.47
N LEU A 143 8.20 -19.18 -14.41
CA LEU A 143 8.51 -17.75 -14.34
C LEU A 143 8.49 -17.04 -15.70
N ARG A 144 8.37 -17.78 -16.82
CA ARG A 144 8.29 -17.19 -18.17
C ARG A 144 6.97 -16.48 -18.45
N ARG A 145 5.92 -16.77 -17.67
CA ARG A 145 4.59 -16.17 -17.85
C ARG A 145 4.07 -15.67 -16.52
N VAL A 146 3.70 -14.40 -16.46
CA VAL A 146 3.02 -13.82 -15.31
C VAL A 146 1.55 -13.66 -15.67
N ALA A 147 0.67 -14.37 -14.96
CA ALA A 147 -0.76 -14.17 -15.05
C ALA A 147 -1.16 -13.11 -14.01
N VAL A 148 -1.55 -11.92 -14.49
CA VAL A 148 -2.07 -10.86 -13.63
C VAL A 148 -3.59 -10.90 -13.73
N ASP A 149 -4.26 -11.30 -12.66
CA ASP A 149 -5.72 -11.27 -12.59
C ASP A 149 -6.17 -9.81 -12.39
N THR A 150 -6.43 -9.11 -13.49
CA THR A 150 -6.95 -7.74 -13.46
C THR A 150 -8.47 -7.75 -13.34
N THR A 151 -9.04 -8.38 -12.32
CA THR A 151 -10.45 -8.12 -11.98
C THR A 151 -10.55 -6.77 -11.27
N VAL A 152 -10.24 -5.70 -12.00
CA VAL A 152 -10.62 -4.35 -11.59
C VAL A 152 -12.10 -4.21 -11.94
N MET A 153 -12.97 -4.65 -11.02
CA MET A 153 -14.35 -4.19 -11.08
C MET A 153 -14.32 -2.70 -10.74
N GLU A 154 -14.61 -1.84 -11.72
CA GLU A 154 -14.71 -0.40 -11.50
C GLU A 154 -15.85 -0.10 -10.53
N LYS A 155 -15.57 -0.13 -9.23
CA LYS A 155 -16.58 0.11 -8.18
C LYS A 155 -16.96 1.60 -8.07
N ASN A 156 -16.27 2.46 -8.81
CA ASN A 156 -16.40 3.93 -8.73
C ASN A 156 -16.40 4.58 -10.12
N ILE A 157 -17.29 4.14 -11.01
CA ILE A 157 -17.50 4.79 -12.31
C ILE A 157 -18.21 6.13 -12.06
N ALA A 158 -17.44 7.21 -12.10
CA ALA A 158 -18.00 8.55 -12.15
C ALA A 158 -18.51 8.85 -13.56
N HIS A 159 -19.82 8.69 -13.79
CA HIS A 159 -20.42 8.96 -15.10
C HIS A 159 -20.05 10.36 -15.64
N PRO A 160 -19.66 10.46 -16.92
CA PRO A 160 -19.28 11.73 -17.51
C PRO A 160 -20.51 12.63 -17.59
N THR A 161 -20.49 13.74 -16.84
CA THR A 161 -21.47 14.82 -16.98
C THR A 161 -20.83 15.96 -17.75
N ASP A 162 -21.60 16.64 -18.60
CA ASP A 162 -21.13 17.80 -19.37
C ASP A 162 -20.41 18.82 -18.49
N ALA A 163 -20.94 19.08 -17.29
CA ALA A 163 -20.33 20.01 -16.34
C ALA A 163 -18.92 19.58 -15.91
N ARG A 164 -18.73 18.29 -15.59
CA ARG A 164 -17.40 17.74 -15.26
C ARG A 164 -16.47 17.77 -16.46
N LEU A 165 -16.98 17.46 -17.65
CA LEU A 165 -16.19 17.49 -18.89
C LEU A 165 -15.69 18.90 -19.21
N TYR A 166 -16.56 19.91 -19.15
CA TYR A 166 -16.17 21.30 -19.41
C TYR A 166 -15.15 21.83 -18.39
N GLU A 167 -15.31 21.49 -17.10
CA GLU A 167 -14.35 21.89 -16.07
C GLU A 167 -13.01 21.16 -16.23
N LYS A 168 -13.04 19.86 -16.54
CA LYS A 168 -11.82 19.07 -16.80
C LYS A 168 -11.08 19.62 -18.02
N ALA A 169 -11.79 19.95 -19.10
CA ALA A 169 -11.22 20.58 -20.28
C ALA A 169 -10.60 21.94 -19.96
N ARG A 170 -11.32 22.80 -19.23
CA ARG A 170 -10.79 24.10 -18.77
C ARG A 170 -9.51 23.94 -17.95
N ALA A 171 -9.51 23.03 -16.97
CA ALA A 171 -8.36 22.77 -16.11
C ALA A 171 -7.14 22.31 -16.91
N LYS A 172 -7.34 21.38 -17.86
CA LYS A 172 -6.27 20.91 -18.77
C LYS A 172 -5.71 22.02 -19.65
N LEU A 173 -6.56 22.83 -20.28
CA LEU A 173 -6.12 23.96 -21.09
C LEU A 173 -5.30 24.98 -20.29
N VAL A 174 -5.69 25.26 -19.05
CA VAL A 174 -4.91 26.15 -18.16
C VAL A 174 -3.56 25.55 -17.78
N CYS A 175 -3.47 24.22 -17.60
CA CYS A 175 -2.21 23.54 -17.33
C CYS A 175 -1.27 23.65 -18.54
N LEU A 176 -1.78 23.31 -19.74
CA LEU A 176 -1.04 23.41 -20.99
C LEU A 176 -0.54 24.83 -21.28
N ALA A 177 -1.38 25.84 -21.03
CA ALA A 177 -0.99 27.23 -21.20
C ALA A 177 0.18 27.60 -20.26
N ARG A 178 0.18 27.11 -19.01
CA ARG A 178 1.28 27.35 -18.06
C ARG A 178 2.56 26.65 -18.46
N GLU A 179 2.46 25.39 -18.89
CA GLU A 179 3.59 24.60 -19.39
C GLU A 179 4.21 25.27 -20.62
N GLY A 180 3.38 25.82 -21.51
CA GLY A 180 3.81 26.57 -22.69
C GLY A 180 4.21 28.03 -22.42
N GLY A 181 4.21 28.50 -21.17
CA GLY A 181 4.53 29.89 -20.83
C GLY A 181 3.57 30.95 -21.39
N LEU A 182 2.35 30.54 -21.78
CA LEU A 182 1.34 31.43 -22.35
C LEU A 182 0.57 32.19 -21.26
N TYR A 183 0.41 33.50 -21.47
CA TYR A 183 -0.38 34.35 -20.59
C TYR A 183 -1.86 34.32 -20.97
N LEU A 184 -2.70 33.74 -20.10
CA LEU A 184 -4.15 33.75 -20.26
C LEU A 184 -4.75 35.01 -19.64
N ARG A 185 -5.65 35.69 -20.37
CA ARG A 185 -6.38 36.86 -19.84
C ARG A 185 -7.20 36.49 -18.60
N GLN A 186 -7.80 35.29 -18.61
CA GLN A 186 -8.52 34.77 -17.45
C GLN A 186 -8.60 33.24 -17.44
N SER A 187 -8.18 32.61 -16.34
CA SER A 187 -8.18 31.14 -16.20
C SER A 187 -9.50 30.53 -15.69
N TYR A 188 -10.41 31.37 -15.15
CA TYR A 188 -11.67 30.97 -14.50
C TYR A 188 -11.55 29.93 -13.38
N ALA A 189 -10.35 29.67 -12.85
CA ALA A 189 -10.06 28.61 -11.89
C ALA A 189 -10.88 28.67 -10.59
N ARG A 190 -11.37 29.85 -10.18
CA ARG A 190 -12.25 30.02 -9.01
C ARG A 190 -13.74 29.88 -9.35
N LYS A 191 -14.16 30.29 -10.55
CA LYS A 191 -15.57 30.38 -10.93
C LYS A 191 -16.10 29.05 -11.48
N ALA A 192 -15.30 28.37 -12.29
CA ALA A 192 -15.73 27.22 -13.05
C ALA A 192 -15.98 25.96 -12.18
N PRO A 193 -15.13 25.61 -11.18
CA PRO A 193 -15.43 24.52 -10.25
C PRO A 193 -16.72 24.73 -9.46
N ARG A 194 -16.93 25.94 -8.93
CA ARG A 194 -18.14 26.30 -8.17
C ARG A 194 -19.40 26.18 -9.03
N LEU A 195 -19.30 26.58 -10.30
CA LEU A 195 -20.40 26.49 -11.25
C LEU A 195 -20.71 25.04 -11.62
N ALA A 196 -19.69 24.20 -11.82
CA ALA A 196 -19.84 22.76 -12.07
C ALA A 196 -20.59 22.06 -10.91
N THR A 197 -20.21 22.34 -9.66
CA THR A 197 -20.93 21.83 -8.48
C THR A 197 -22.38 22.30 -8.44
N LYS A 198 -22.64 23.58 -8.77
CA LYS A 198 -23.99 24.15 -8.79
C LYS A 198 -24.88 23.50 -9.85
N ILE A 199 -24.32 23.14 -11.02
CA ILE A 199 -25.04 22.41 -12.07
C ILE A 199 -25.54 21.07 -11.55
N GLY A 200 -24.70 20.32 -10.83
CA GLY A 200 -25.12 19.07 -10.16
C GLY A 200 -26.25 19.27 -9.15
N ARG A 201 -26.18 20.34 -8.34
CA ARG A 201 -27.25 20.68 -7.38
C ARG A 201 -28.57 21.04 -8.06
N TYR A 202 -28.52 21.77 -9.18
CA TYR A 202 -29.73 22.08 -9.95
C TYR A 202 -30.34 20.84 -10.61
N ALA A 203 -29.51 19.91 -11.10
CA ALA A 203 -29.97 18.64 -11.64
C ALA A 203 -30.70 17.83 -10.56
N HIS A 204 -30.10 17.70 -9.37
CA HIS A 204 -30.70 17.03 -8.22
C HIS A 204 -32.04 17.66 -7.82
N ALA A 205 -32.11 19.00 -7.77
CA ALA A 205 -33.34 19.73 -7.46
C ALA A 205 -34.35 19.81 -8.63
N ARG A 206 -34.11 19.10 -9.74
CA ARG A 206 -34.94 19.14 -10.98
C ARG A 206 -35.13 20.53 -11.59
N GLN A 207 -34.24 21.48 -11.29
CA GLN A 207 -34.27 22.87 -11.79
C GLN A 207 -33.59 23.00 -13.16
N PHE A 208 -34.09 22.29 -14.18
CA PHE A 208 -33.41 22.14 -15.47
C PHE A 208 -33.19 23.46 -16.24
N LYS A 209 -34.09 24.45 -16.12
CA LYS A 209 -33.89 25.77 -16.76
C LYS A 209 -32.64 26.48 -16.19
N ARG A 210 -32.45 26.45 -14.87
CA ARG A 210 -31.28 27.02 -14.19
C ARG A 210 -30.01 26.22 -14.48
N MET A 211 -30.13 24.89 -14.50
CA MET A 211 -29.06 23.97 -14.88
C MET A 211 -28.51 24.29 -16.27
N ARG A 212 -29.37 24.35 -17.29
CA ARG A 212 -28.97 24.65 -18.68
C ARG A 212 -28.34 26.04 -18.84
N LYS A 213 -28.80 27.04 -18.07
CA LYS A 213 -28.19 28.38 -18.06
C LYS A 213 -26.76 28.33 -17.49
N ALA A 214 -26.58 27.66 -16.36
CA ALA A 214 -25.26 27.50 -15.75
C ALA A 214 -24.31 26.68 -16.64
N LEU A 215 -24.81 25.64 -17.30
CA LEU A 215 -24.01 24.83 -18.23
C LEU A 215 -23.53 25.64 -19.45
N ARG A 216 -24.40 26.48 -20.04
CA ARG A 216 -24.00 27.41 -21.11
C ARG A 216 -22.91 28.39 -20.66
N THR A 217 -23.02 28.92 -19.44
CA THR A 217 -21.98 29.79 -18.87
C THR A 217 -20.66 29.05 -18.70
N LEU A 218 -20.69 27.81 -18.21
CA LEU A 218 -19.48 26.99 -18.03
C LEU A 218 -18.83 26.66 -19.37
N LYS A 219 -19.61 26.25 -20.38
CA LYS A 219 -19.14 26.08 -21.76
C LYS A 219 -18.49 27.37 -22.28
N GLY A 220 -19.07 28.52 -21.98
CA GLY A 220 -18.52 29.83 -22.34
C GLY A 220 -17.16 30.12 -21.70
N TYR A 221 -16.93 29.71 -20.45
CA TYR A 221 -15.61 29.84 -19.81
C TYR A 221 -14.57 28.99 -20.51
N THR A 222 -14.85 27.71 -20.73
CA THR A 222 -13.94 26.79 -21.43
C THR A 222 -13.65 27.28 -22.84
N GLY A 223 -14.67 27.72 -23.59
CA GLY A 223 -14.51 28.23 -24.96
C GLY A 223 -13.82 29.60 -25.05
N ARG A 224 -13.71 30.37 -23.96
CA ARG A 224 -12.86 31.57 -23.94
C ARG A 224 -11.39 31.19 -23.78
N ILE A 225 -11.07 30.27 -22.87
CA ILE A 225 -9.68 29.80 -22.69
C ILE A 225 -9.16 29.08 -23.94
N LEU A 226 -10.01 28.34 -24.64
CA LEU A 226 -9.62 27.68 -25.89
C LEU A 226 -9.26 28.68 -27.02
N ARG A 227 -9.77 29.91 -26.95
CA ARG A 227 -9.54 30.95 -27.97
C ARG A 227 -8.44 31.94 -27.57
N ASP A 228 -8.09 31.99 -26.29
CA ASP A 228 -6.96 32.76 -25.78
C ASP A 228 -5.66 32.03 -26.13
#